data_AF-A0A2R5L9S9-F1
#
_entry.id   AF-A0A2R5L9S9-F1
#
_cell.length_a   1.000
_cell.length_b   1.000
_cell.length_c   1.000
_cell.angle_alpha   90.00
_cell.angle_beta   90.00
_cell.angle_gamma   90.00
#
_symmetry.space_group_name_H-M   'P 1'
#
loop_
_entity.id
_entity.type
_entity.pdbx_description
1 polymer ?
#
loop_
_entity_poly.entity_id
_entity_poly.type
_entity_poly.pdbx_seq_one_letter_code
_entity_poly.pdbx_strand_id
1 'polypeptide(L)'
;NQDTTSVKVGISAKLKNVELPLPGADSDGCKNKGLTCPLKKGSSNAFTYKLKIQPFYPKINATAKLHLAGINGDLFCVLFPISIVD
;
A
#
# COMPACT_ATOMS: atom_id res chain seq x y z
N ASN A 1 -8.79 10.86 -9.86
CA ASN A 1 -8.67 11.13 -8.41
C ASN A 1 -7.87 12.40 -8.20
N GLN A 2 -8.47 13.35 -7.46
CA GLN A 2 -7.98 14.65 -6.91
C GLN A 2 -6.52 15.11 -7.09
N ASP A 3 -6.32 16.42 -7.01
CA ASP A 3 -5.01 17.00 -6.71
C ASP A 3 -4.67 16.73 -5.24
N THR A 4 -3.42 16.34 -4.96
CA THR A 4 -2.98 16.07 -3.58
C THR A 4 -1.50 16.35 -3.38
N THR A 5 -1.17 17.02 -2.28
CA THR A 5 0.21 17.36 -1.91
C THR A 5 0.89 16.26 -1.10
N SER A 6 0.11 15.34 -0.53
CA SER A 6 0.60 14.20 0.24
C SER A 6 -0.13 12.92 -0.16
N VAL A 7 0.54 11.79 -0.03
CA VAL A 7 -0.06 10.47 -0.20
C VAL A 7 0.30 9.62 1.01
N LYS A 8 -0.70 9.00 1.63
CA LYS A 8 -0.52 8.01 2.69
C LYS A 8 -0.70 6.62 2.12
N VAL A 9 0.21 5.71 2.48
CA VAL A 9 0.20 4.30 2.10
C VAL A 9 -0.24 3.45 3.28
N GLY A 10 -1.23 2.59 3.06
CA GLY A 10 -1.63 1.53 3.97
C GLY A 10 -1.45 0.17 3.30
N ILE A 11 -0.76 -0.75 3.97
CA ILE A 11 -0.62 -2.14 3.53
C ILE A 11 -1.03 -3.05 4.68
N SER A 12 -1.92 -4.00 4.40
CA SER A 12 -2.39 -4.98 5.38
C SER A 12 -2.68 -6.33 4.73
N ALA A 13 -2.64 -7.40 5.51
CA ALA A 13 -3.08 -8.73 5.14
C ALA A 13 -4.43 -9.02 5.81
N LYS A 14 -5.45 -9.28 5.00
CA LYS A 14 -6.78 -9.69 5.47
C LYS A 14 -6.87 -11.20 5.57
N LEU A 15 -7.26 -11.68 6.74
CA LEU A 15 -7.42 -13.08 7.13
C LEU A 15 -8.82 -13.28 7.70
N LYS A 16 -9.79 -13.73 6.89
CA LYS A 16 -11.20 -13.92 7.31
C LYS A 16 -11.73 -12.69 8.10
N ASN A 17 -11.67 -12.74 9.43
CA ASN A 17 -12.19 -11.72 10.35
C ASN A 17 -11.11 -10.79 10.95
N VAL A 18 -9.84 -10.96 10.60
CA VAL A 18 -8.70 -10.20 11.14
C VAL A 18 -7.97 -9.48 10.01
N GLU A 19 -7.62 -8.21 10.21
CA GLU A 19 -6.76 -7.44 9.30
C GLU A 19 -5.45 -7.13 10.02
N LEU A 20 -4.34 -7.69 9.51
CA LEU A 20 -3.01 -7.52 10.07
C LEU A 20 -2.27 -6.42 9.30
N PRO A 21 -1.89 -5.28 9.92
CA PRO A 21 -1.10 -4.26 9.25
C PRO A 21 0.32 -4.77 8.98
N LEU A 22 0.94 -4.31 7.89
CA LEU A 22 2.32 -4.63 7.58
C LEU A 22 3.27 -3.88 8.55
N PRO A 23 4.04 -4.59 9.40
CA PRO A 23 4.90 -3.96 10.39
C PRO A 23 6.02 -3.12 9.72
N GLY A 24 6.24 -1.90 10.24
CA GLY A 24 7.32 -1.03 9.78
C GLY A 24 7.16 -0.48 8.35
N ALA A 25 5.98 -0.61 7.75
CA ALA A 25 5.73 -0.06 6.42
C ALA A 25 5.79 1.49 6.45
N ASP A 26 6.64 2.05 5.60
CA ASP A 26 6.68 3.50 5.39
C ASP A 26 5.38 3.98 4.74
N SER A 27 4.65 4.80 5.49
CA SER A 27 3.36 5.35 5.09
C SER A 27 3.45 6.55 4.16
N ASP A 28 4.64 7.14 3.94
CA ASP A 28 4.78 8.29 3.04
C ASP A 28 4.85 7.84 1.57
N GLY A 29 3.74 7.98 0.86
CA GLY A 29 3.61 7.61 -0.55
C GLY A 29 4.42 8.48 -1.49
N CYS A 30 4.79 9.70 -1.09
CA CYS A 30 5.55 10.65 -1.90
C CYS A 30 7.06 10.39 -1.87
N LYS A 31 7.54 9.48 -1.02
CA LYS A 31 8.98 9.19 -0.85
C LYS A 31 9.34 7.81 -1.34
N ASN A 32 10.33 7.75 -2.24
CA ASN A 32 10.99 6.52 -2.70
C ASN A 32 10.03 5.44 -3.25
N LYS A 33 8.85 5.85 -3.75
CA LYS A 33 7.80 4.94 -4.23
C LYS A 33 7.29 5.28 -5.63
N GLY A 34 8.07 6.03 -6.42
CA GLY A 34 7.73 6.40 -7.80
C GLY A 34 6.67 7.49 -7.95
N LEU A 35 6.13 8.00 -6.84
CA LEU A 35 5.22 9.15 -6.82
C LEU A 35 5.99 10.41 -6.46
N THR A 36 5.90 11.44 -7.31
CA THR A 36 6.44 12.77 -7.03
C THR A 36 5.29 13.70 -6.69
N CYS A 37 5.19 14.08 -5.43
CA CYS A 37 4.16 15.01 -4.98
C CYS A 37 4.56 16.47 -5.23
N PRO A 38 3.60 17.37 -5.53
CA PRO A 38 2.16 17.14 -5.58
C PRO A 38 1.70 16.35 -6.81
N LEU A 39 0.74 15.44 -6.61
CA LEU A 39 0.08 14.71 -7.70
C LEU A 39 -1.06 15.55 -8.27
N LYS A 40 -1.16 15.59 -9.60
CA LYS A 40 -2.24 16.27 -10.32
C LYS A 40 -3.33 15.30 -10.73
N LYS A 41 -4.59 15.71 -10.60
CA LYS A 41 -5.75 14.96 -11.08
C LYS A 41 -5.59 14.64 -12.57
N GLY A 42 -5.82 13.38 -12.93
CA GLY A 42 -5.75 12.91 -14.32
C GLY A 42 -4.34 12.57 -14.80
N SER A 43 -3.29 12.78 -13.99
CA SER A 43 -1.96 12.27 -14.29
C SER A 43 -1.87 10.75 -14.05
N SER A 44 -1.13 10.06 -14.92
CA SER A 44 -0.79 8.64 -14.74
C SER A 44 0.58 8.54 -14.07
N ASN A 45 0.63 7.93 -12.89
CA ASN A 45 1.86 7.75 -12.12
C ASN A 45 1.99 6.28 -11.71
N ALA A 46 3.22 5.77 -11.66
CA ALA A 46 3.50 4.41 -11.24
C ALA A 46 3.93 4.39 -9.76
N PHE A 47 3.13 3.73 -8.93
CA PHE A 47 3.50 3.45 -7.54
C PHE A 47 4.33 2.17 -7.47
N THR A 48 5.52 2.24 -6.88
CA THR A 48 6.41 1.10 -6.68
C THR A 48 6.70 0.92 -5.19
N TYR A 49 6.49 -0.28 -4.66
CA TYR A 49 6.83 -0.61 -3.28
C TYR A 49 7.65 -1.89 -3.23
N LYS A 50 8.81 -1.83 -2.56
CA LYS A 50 9.68 -2.99 -2.35
C LYS A 50 9.48 -3.54 -0.94
N LEU A 51 8.85 -4.70 -0.83
CA LEU A 51 8.69 -5.40 0.43
C LEU A 51 9.76 -6.49 0.58
N LYS A 52 10.55 -6.41 1.65
CA LYS A 52 11.43 -7.51 2.06
C LYS A 52 10.65 -8.47 2.96
N ILE A 53 10.51 -9.73 2.53
CA ILE A 53 9.95 -10.79 3.36
C ILE A 53 10.98 -11.16 4.45
N GLN A 54 10.57 -11.07 5.71
CA GLN A 54 11.40 -11.39 6.87
C GLN A 54 11.00 -12.74 7.48
N PRO A 55 11.93 -13.45 8.14
CA PRO A 55 11.67 -14.78 8.70
C PRO A 55 10.56 -14.83 9.76
N PHE A 56 10.23 -13.71 10.40
CA PHE A 56 9.14 -13.66 11.38
C PHE A 56 7.75 -13.67 10.74
N TYR A 57 7.63 -13.46 9.42
CA TYR A 57 6.34 -13.52 8.76
C TYR A 57 5.81 -14.95 8.74
N PRO A 58 4.56 -15.16 9.19
CA PRO A 58 3.98 -16.49 9.22
C PRO A 58 3.69 -16.97 7.79
N LYS A 59 3.79 -18.28 7.57
CA LYS A 59 3.36 -18.92 6.32
C LYS A 59 1.84 -18.93 6.29
N ILE A 60 1.26 -18.09 5.43
CA ILE A 60 -0.19 -17.87 5.38
C ILE A 60 -0.66 -17.62 3.95
N ASN A 61 -1.92 -18.01 3.70
CA ASN A 61 -2.70 -17.53 2.57
C ASN A 61 -3.56 -16.36 3.07
N ALA A 62 -3.42 -15.19 2.45
CA ALA A 62 -4.13 -13.99 2.84
C ALA A 62 -4.54 -13.16 1.62
N THR A 63 -5.43 -12.19 1.83
CA THR A 63 -5.71 -11.14 0.84
C THR A 63 -4.95 -9.89 1.24
N ALA A 64 -3.90 -9.54 0.49
CA ALA A 64 -3.23 -8.27 0.68
C ALA A 64 -4.15 -7.12 0.26
N LYS A 65 -4.15 -6.05 1.05
CA LYS A 65 -4.80 -4.79 0.74
C LYS A 65 -3.72 -3.72 0.63
N LEU A 66 -3.68 -3.06 -0.52
CA LEU A 66 -2.89 -1.85 -0.75
C LEU A 66 -3.84 -0.67 -0.90
N HIS A 67 -3.65 0.34 -0.07
CA HIS A 67 -4.48 1.53 -0.01
C HIS A 67 -3.60 2.78 -0.08
N LEU A 68 -3.95 3.69 -0.99
CA LEU A 68 -3.34 5.01 -1.13
C LEU A 68 -4.41 6.07 -0.87
N ALA A 69 -4.16 6.95 0.08
CA ALA A 69 -5.04 8.06 0.44
C ALA A 69 -4.35 9.41 0.20
N GLY A 70 -5.04 10.32 -0.48
CA GLY A 70 -4.65 11.72 -0.62
C GLY A 70 -5.35 12.58 0.44
N ILE A 71 -5.23 13.90 0.31
CA ILE A 71 -5.83 14.84 1.27
C ILE A 71 -7.37 14.81 1.27
N ASN A 72 -8.01 14.61 0.11
CA ASN A 72 -9.47 14.57 -0.04
C ASN A 72 -10.01 13.12 -0.17
N GLY A 73 -9.30 12.14 0.38
CA GLY A 73 -9.75 10.74 0.44
C GLY A 73 -8.97 9.78 -0.47
N ASP A 74 -9.61 8.69 -0.86
CA ASP A 74 -8.95 7.55 -1.47
C ASP A 74 -8.49 7.85 -2.91
N LEU A 75 -7.22 7.54 -3.19
CA LEU A 75 -6.64 7.60 -4.53
C LEU A 75 -6.67 6.23 -5.21
N PHE A 76 -6.45 5.17 -4.43
CA PHE A 76 -6.35 3.81 -4.94
C PHE A 76 -6.56 2.83 -3.80
N CYS A 77 -7.34 1.77 -4.03
CA CYS A 77 -7.48 0.67 -3.09
C CYS A 77 -7.63 -0.62 -3.87
N VAL A 78 -6.69 -1.56 -3.69
CA VAL A 78 -6.75 -2.87 -4.36
C VAL A 78 -6.54 -3.99 -3.38
N LEU A 79 -7.22 -5.10 -3.67
CA LEU A 79 -7.11 -6.35 -2.96
C LEU A 79 -6.54 -7.40 -3.91
N PHE A 80 -5.55 -8.16 -3.46
CA PHE A 80 -4.97 -9.24 -4.25
C PHE A 80 -4.60 -10.43 -3.35
N PRO A 81 -4.80 -11.68 -3.82
CA PRO A 81 -4.43 -12.85 -3.05
C PRO A 81 -2.90 -12.98 -2.98
N ILE A 82 -2.40 -13.34 -1.80
CA ILE A 82 -0.98 -13.64 -1.57
C ILE A 82 -0.83 -14.96 -0.79
N SER A 83 0.29 -15.62 -1.00
CA SER A 83 0.73 -16.76 -0.21
C SER A 83 2.18 -16.54 0.19
N ILE A 84 2.46 -16.61 1.50
CA ILE A 84 3.83 -16.56 2.01
C ILE A 84 4.27 -18.02 2.21
N VAL A 85 5.27 -18.41 1.42
CA VAL A 85 5.88 -19.76 1.41
C VAL A 85 7.35 -19.67 1.83
N ASP A 86 7.99 -20.83 2.05
CA ASP A 86 9.43 -20.93 2.30
C ASP A 86 10.29 -20.57 1.07
#